data_AF-A0A352NDL8-F1
#
_entry.id   AF-A0A352NDL8-F1
#
_cell.length_a   1.000
_cell.length_b   1.000
_cell.length_c   1.000
_cell.angle_alpha   90.00
_cell.angle_beta   90.00
_cell.angle_gamma   90.00
#
_symmetry.space_group_name_H-M   'P 1'
#
loop_
_entity.id
_entity.type
_entity.pdbx_description
1 polymer ?
#
loop_
_entity_poly.entity_id
_entity_poly.type
_entity_poly.pdbx_seq_one_letter_code
_entity_poly.pdbx_strand_id
1 'polypeptide(L)' 'LMTNKLEEFGQVMNQAHENLSALGVSHPRLDTLVDTALRNGALGAKLTGSGLGGVMVALASNE' A
#
# COMPACT_ATOMS: atom_id res chain seq x y z
N LEU A 1 -0.95 8.18 13.13
CA LEU A 1 0.38 8.10 13.77
C LEU A 1 0.37 8.62 15.21
N MET A 2 -0.10 9.84 15.50
CA MET A 2 -0.10 10.38 16.88
C MET A 2 -0.87 9.55 17.92
N THR A 3 -1.83 8.73 17.46
CA THR A 3 -2.66 7.85 18.30
C THR A 3 -2.24 6.37 18.28
N ASN A 4 -1.13 6.04 17.61
CA ASN A 4 -0.60 4.68 17.42
C ASN A 4 -1.58 3.64 16.84
N LYS A 5 -2.59 4.09 16.08
CA LYS A 5 -3.57 3.21 15.41
C LYS A 5 -3.03 2.72 14.06
N LEU A 6 -2.09 1.79 14.08
CA LEU A 6 -1.38 1.33 12.87
C LEU A 6 -2.24 0.48 11.94
N GLU A 7 -3.18 -0.31 12.47
CA GLU A 7 -4.13 -1.09 11.65
C GLU A 7 -5.05 -0.17 10.84
N GLU A 8 -5.68 0.81 11.48
CA GLU A 8 -6.52 1.82 10.80
C GLU A 8 -5.70 2.59 9.76
N PHE A 9 -4.44 2.93 10.08
CA PHE A 9 -3.55 3.59 9.13
C PHE A 9 -3.22 2.70 7.91
N GLY A 10 -3.00 1.40 8.13
CA GLY A 10 -2.81 0.42 7.06
C GLY A 10 -4.03 0.31 6.14
N GLN A 11 -5.25 0.32 6.70
CA GLN A 11 -6.48 0.37 5.91
C GLN A 11 -6.57 1.62 5.04
N VAL A 12 -6.20 2.79 5.57
CA VAL A 12 -6.13 4.04 4.81
C VAL A 12 -5.07 3.95 3.68
N MET A 13 -3.94 3.28 3.90
CA MET A 13 -2.94 3.04 2.85
C MET A 13 -3.53 2.22 1.70
N ASN A 14 -4.26 1.15 2.01
CA ASN A 14 -4.91 0.29 1.01
C ASN A 14 -5.94 1.07 0.20
N GLN A 15 -6.80 1.84 0.86
CA GLN A 15 -7.77 2.69 0.16
C GLN A 15 -7.10 3.71 -0.75
N ALA A 16 -5.97 4.28 -0.32
CA ALA A 16 -5.20 5.18 -1.16
C ALA A 16 -4.59 4.47 -2.38
N HIS A 17 -4.18 3.20 -2.27
CA HIS A 17 -3.74 2.41 -3.42
C HIS A 17 -4.86 2.15 -4.42
N GLU A 18 -6.06 1.79 -3.95
CA GLU A 18 -7.24 1.61 -4.79
C GLU A 18 -7.59 2.88 -5.55
N ASN A 19 -7.60 4.03 -4.86
CA ASN A 19 -7.87 5.33 -5.47
C ASN A 19 -6.84 5.68 -6.56
N LEU A 20 -5.55 5.44 -6.30
CA LEU A 20 -4.49 5.68 -7.28
C LEU A 20 -4.56 4.72 -8.47
N SER A 21 -4.98 3.47 -8.23
CA SER A 21 -5.21 2.49 -9.30
C SER A 21 -6.39 2.92 -10.18
N ALA A 22 -7.48 3.39 -9.57
CA ALA A 22 -8.63 3.93 -10.28
C ALA A 22 -8.31 5.20 -11.08
N LEU A 23 -7.35 6.02 -10.62
CA LEU A 23 -6.81 7.15 -11.38
C LEU A 23 -5.92 6.74 -12.57
N GLY A 24 -5.63 5.44 -12.74
CA GLY A 24 -4.83 4.92 -13.85
C GLY A 24 -3.33 5.15 -13.69
N VAL A 25 -2.87 5.51 -12.48
CA VAL A 25 -1.44 5.78 -12.21
C VAL A 25 -0.71 4.60 -11.57
N SER A 26 -1.34 3.43 -11.45
CA SER A 26 -0.66 2.22 -10.98
C SER A 26 0.10 1.49 -12.10
N HIS A 27 0.68 0.33 -11.78
CA HIS A 27 1.39 -0.54 -12.72
C HIS A 27 1.24 -2.00 -12.28
N PRO A 28 1.00 -2.97 -13.19
CA PRO A 28 0.70 -4.37 -12.82
C PRO A 28 1.73 -5.03 -11.88
N ARG A 29 3.02 -4.72 -12.08
CA ARG A 29 4.10 -5.19 -11.18
C ARG A 29 3.97 -4.64 -9.76
N LEU A 30 3.56 -3.37 -9.59
CA LEU A 30 3.35 -2.77 -8.27
C LEU A 30 2.09 -3.34 -7.62
N ASP A 31 1.02 -3.54 -8.38
CA ASP A 31 -0.22 -4.15 -7.88
C ASP A 31 0.06 -5.56 -7.34
N THR A 32 0.87 -6.33 -8.06
CA THR A 32 1.30 -7.67 -7.63
C THR A 32 2.10 -7.61 -6.33
N LEU A 33 3.01 -6.64 -6.16
CA LEU A 33 3.81 -6.49 -4.95
C LEU A 33 2.97 -6.05 -3.74
N VAL A 34 2.03 -5.11 -3.95
CA VAL A 34 1.09 -4.67 -2.91
C VAL A 34 0.23 -5.84 -2.45
N ASP A 35 -0.38 -6.57 -3.37
CA ASP A 35 -1.20 -7.75 -3.08
C ASP A 35 -0.38 -8.85 -2.38
N THR A 36 0.86 -9.07 -2.80
CA THR A 36 1.76 -10.02 -2.12
C THR A 36 2.05 -9.60 -0.68
N ALA A 37 2.35 -8.32 -0.44
CA ALA A 37 2.61 -7.82 0.91
C ALA A 37 1.39 -8.00 1.82
N LEU A 38 0.19 -7.68 1.33
CA LEU A 38 -1.06 -7.84 2.07
C LEU A 38 -1.35 -9.31 2.41
N ARG A 39 -1.14 -10.23 1.44
CA ARG A 39 -1.29 -11.68 1.68
C ARG A 39 -0.28 -12.24 2.70
N ASN A 40 0.85 -11.56 2.90
CA ASN A 40 1.87 -11.93 3.88
C ASN A 40 1.74 -11.17 5.20
N GLY A 41 0.59 -10.54 5.47
CA GLY A 41 0.29 -9.95 6.78
C GLY A 41 0.73 -8.50 6.96
N ALA A 42 1.07 -7.78 5.88
CA ALA A 42 1.20 -6.33 5.97
C ALA A 42 -0.12 -5.69 6.44
N LEU A 43 -0.04 -4.74 7.36
CA LEU A 43 -1.17 -3.96 7.84
C LEU A 43 -1.76 -3.08 6.73
N GLY A 44 -0.91 -2.62 5.80
CA GLY A 44 -1.33 -1.92 4.59
C GLY A 44 -0.18 -1.73 3.61
N ALA A 45 -0.48 -1.61 2.33
CA ALA A 45 0.53 -1.41 1.29
C ALA A 45 -0.01 -0.55 0.15
N LYS A 46 0.85 0.26 -0.46
CA LYS A 46 0.49 1.12 -1.60
C LYS A 46 1.67 1.48 -2.48
N LEU A 47 1.37 1.85 -3.73
CA LEU A 47 2.33 2.56 -4.58
C LEU A 47 2.73 3.92 -3.97
N THR A 48 3.94 4.38 -4.24
CA THR A 48 4.44 5.69 -3.77
C THR A 48 5.30 6.36 -4.84
N GLY A 49 5.36 7.69 -4.81
CA GLY A 49 5.93 8.51 -5.88
C GLY A 49 4.90 8.83 -6.98
N SER A 50 5.38 9.05 -8.20
CA SER A 50 4.57 9.54 -9.33
C SER A 50 3.66 8.51 -9.98
N GLY A 51 3.86 7.20 -9.71
CA GLY A 51 3.11 6.12 -10.35
C GLY A 51 3.69 5.66 -11.70
N LEU A 52 2.92 4.82 -12.40
CA LEU A 52 3.24 4.13 -13.67
C LEU A 52 4.50 3.23 -13.59
N GLY A 53 4.87 2.83 -12.39
CA GLY A 53 6.08 2.07 -12.08
C GLY A 53 6.77 2.62 -10.82
N GLY A 54 8.00 2.20 -10.57
CA GLY A 54 8.79 2.69 -9.43
C GLY A 54 8.68 1.81 -8.19
N VAL A 55 8.24 2.39 -7.08
CA VAL A 55 8.36 1.80 -5.74
C VAL A 55 6.97 1.68 -5.09
N MET A 56 6.83 0.71 -4.19
CA MET A 56 5.71 0.56 -3.27
C MET A 56 6.23 0.58 -1.83
N VAL A 57 5.38 0.97 -0.88
CA VAL A 57 5.66 0.90 0.56
C VAL A 57 4.62 0.02 1.27
N ALA A 58 5.08 -0.85 2.18
CA ALA A 58 4.24 -1.69 3.03
C ALA A 58 4.49 -1.34 4.51
N LEU A 59 3.42 -1.27 5.27
CA LEU A 59 3.43 -1.21 6.72
C LEU A 59 3.25 -2.62 7.26
N ALA A 60 4.20 -3.07 8.08
CA ALA A 60 4.15 -4.36 8.76
C ALA A 60 4.29 -4.17 10.27
N SER A 61 3.80 -5.13 11.04
CA SER A 61 4.14 -5.24 12.45
C SER A 61 5.65 -5.47 12.60
N ASN A 62 6.22 -5.02 13.72
CA ASN A 62 7.59 -5.39 14.07
C ASN A 62 7.68 -6.90 14.36
N GLU A 63 8.90 -7.43 14.25
CA GLU A 63 9.26 -8.77 14.76
C GLU A 63 9.27 -8.81 16.28
#